data_AF-A0A4Q2ZVW1-F1
#
_entry.id   AF-A0A4Q2ZVW1-F1
#
_cell.length_a   1.000
_cell.length_b   1.000
_cell.length_c   1.000
_cell.angle_alpha   90.00
_cell.angle_beta   90.00
_cell.angle_gamma   90.00
#
_symmetry.space_group_name_H-M   'P 1'
#
loop_
_entity.id
_entity.type
_entity.pdbx_description
1 polymer ?
#
loop_
_entity_poly.entity_id
_entity_poly.type
_entity_poly.pdbx_seq_one_letter_code
_entity_poly.pdbx_strand_id
1 'polypeptide(L)'
;MQYVSTKAYRYLLLTILVCFTAFADVRAQFKSEDLLIDELVLNLRGKNAAGYANQFAPFDTVWRVVTKLVPASEPEAKRIANIRSNPDKIQQFDPQINQAIEQQFKAVLKKGTDSGLHWSEIMMVRYELEKMMLTKEMIGFEKVAPLRLQGYVYLMDNLTSKTYMVAVRNVFSFDNRIYGAEVVNVLEAQNIDEYYDKLAGERKVARQRLIDEMYGANEKATDSSAVAQNKAKDEGGANDEEDDDNDKKKKQLKKVLDRKLYIGKLDDEIRIELYLRSLQGSCPEPICGWEGIYKFGDNEEYIKLEVTKKADGKWHFMEASEEGAMELVLNGNTFTGQWISPQDKTEYEVKMEERLEVKPKKLYMLDEMIESL
;
A
#
# COMPACT_ATOMS: atom_id res chain seq x y z
N MET A 1 4.44 -36.78 66.18
CA MET A 1 4.58 -35.36 65.78
C MET A 1 5.84 -35.22 64.95
N GLN A 2 5.71 -35.17 63.62
CA GLN A 2 6.81 -34.79 62.73
C GLN A 2 6.37 -33.57 61.95
N TYR A 3 6.99 -32.43 62.26
CA TYR A 3 6.82 -31.16 61.56
C TYR A 3 7.47 -31.28 60.19
N VAL A 4 6.66 -31.44 59.14
CA VAL A 4 7.14 -31.37 57.76
C VAL A 4 7.30 -29.91 57.38
N SER A 5 8.53 -29.55 57.01
CA SER A 5 9.00 -28.20 56.71
C SER A 5 8.28 -27.59 55.52
N THR A 6 7.42 -26.60 55.79
CA THR A 6 6.68 -25.78 54.82
C THR A 6 7.59 -24.88 53.95
N LYS A 7 8.90 -24.82 54.23
CA LYS A 7 9.84 -24.04 53.42
C LYS A 7 10.27 -24.73 52.13
N ALA A 8 10.26 -26.06 52.06
CA ALA A 8 10.68 -26.79 50.86
C ALA A 8 9.67 -26.67 49.71
N TYR A 9 8.37 -26.57 50.01
CA TYR A 9 7.31 -26.43 49.00
C TYR A 9 7.30 -25.05 48.32
N ARG A 10 7.76 -23.98 48.99
CA ARG A 10 7.80 -22.63 48.41
C ARG A 10 8.88 -22.48 47.34
N TYR A 11 10.01 -23.18 47.47
CA TYR A 11 11.07 -23.13 46.46
C TYR A 11 10.79 -24.04 45.26
N LEU A 12 10.03 -25.13 45.44
CA LEU A 12 9.60 -26.01 44.35
C LEU A 12 8.54 -25.33 43.47
N LEU A 13 7.61 -24.57 44.05
CA LEU A 13 6.61 -23.81 43.29
C LEU A 13 7.22 -22.63 42.54
N LEU A 14 8.24 -21.97 43.08
CA LEU A 14 8.95 -20.87 42.41
C LEU A 14 9.85 -21.35 41.25
N THR A 15 10.41 -22.56 41.33
CA THR A 15 11.20 -23.13 40.21
C THR A 15 10.32 -23.66 39.08
N ILE A 16 9.11 -24.15 39.37
CA ILE A 16 8.13 -24.51 38.34
C ILE A 16 7.55 -23.25 37.66
N LEU A 17 7.34 -22.15 38.39
CA LEU A 17 6.83 -20.91 37.79
C LEU A 17 7.85 -20.19 36.88
N VAL A 18 9.15 -20.32 37.15
CA VAL A 18 10.22 -19.73 36.31
C VAL A 18 10.56 -20.62 35.10
N CYS A 19 10.21 -21.90 35.10
CA CYS A 19 10.35 -22.74 33.90
C CYS A 19 9.19 -22.62 32.91
N PHE A 20 8.03 -22.05 33.32
CA PHE A 20 6.92 -21.77 32.40
C PHE A 20 7.04 -20.44 31.64
N THR A 21 8.01 -19.57 31.98
CA THR A 21 8.27 -18.33 31.23
C THR A 21 9.36 -18.47 30.17
N ALA A 22 9.94 -19.67 29.99
CA ALA A 22 10.92 -19.94 28.92
C ALA A 22 10.30 -20.58 27.66
N PHE A 23 8.99 -20.82 27.63
CA PHE A 23 8.25 -21.30 26.47
C PHE A 23 7.35 -20.19 25.89
N ALA A 24 7.94 -19.08 25.45
CA ALA A 24 7.21 -18.09 24.66
C ALA A 24 8.17 -17.44 23.65
N ASP A 25 8.29 -18.11 22.51
CA ASP A 25 8.63 -17.60 21.16
C ASP A 25 9.42 -18.67 20.38
N VAL A 26 8.82 -19.86 20.24
CA VAL A 26 9.11 -20.71 19.08
C VAL A 26 8.21 -20.21 17.95
N ARG A 27 8.51 -19.02 17.44
CA ARG A 27 7.96 -18.58 16.15
C ARG A 27 8.69 -19.36 15.06
N ALA A 28 7.95 -19.85 14.05
CA ALA A 28 8.45 -20.79 13.05
C ALA A 28 9.66 -20.21 12.28
N GLN A 29 10.61 -21.08 11.94
CA GLN A 29 11.94 -20.76 11.43
C GLN A 29 12.28 -21.75 10.32
N PHE A 30 12.02 -21.40 9.06
CA PHE A 30 12.24 -22.34 7.95
C PHE A 30 13.70 -22.37 7.55
N LYS A 31 14.21 -23.58 7.31
CA LYS A 31 15.59 -23.82 6.89
C LYS A 31 15.78 -23.73 5.37
N SER A 32 14.71 -23.79 4.58
CA SER A 32 14.74 -23.76 3.11
C SER A 32 13.46 -23.17 2.53
N GLU A 33 13.50 -22.86 1.23
CA GLU A 33 12.36 -22.32 0.47
C GLU A 33 11.24 -23.35 0.40
N ASP A 34 11.57 -24.61 0.08
CA ASP A 34 10.61 -25.72 0.02
C ASP A 34 9.77 -25.83 1.29
N LEU A 35 10.42 -25.79 2.47
CA LEU A 35 9.73 -25.92 3.75
C LEU A 35 8.78 -24.75 4.03
N LEU A 36 9.15 -23.53 3.62
CA LEU A 36 8.29 -22.37 3.74
C LEU A 36 7.06 -22.51 2.84
N ILE A 37 7.26 -22.94 1.58
CA ILE A 37 6.17 -23.10 0.63
C ILE A 37 5.24 -24.25 1.02
N ASP A 38 5.78 -25.39 1.48
CA ASP A 38 4.98 -26.50 2.00
C ASP A 38 4.11 -26.06 3.17
N GLU A 39 4.67 -25.30 4.11
CA GLU A 39 3.92 -24.77 5.24
C GLU A 39 2.88 -23.74 4.80
N LEU A 40 3.17 -22.89 3.81
CA LEU A 40 2.18 -22.01 3.19
C LEU A 40 1.00 -22.82 2.64
N VAL A 41 1.26 -23.89 1.89
CA VAL A 41 0.21 -24.75 1.32
C VAL A 41 -0.60 -25.43 2.41
N LEU A 42 0.04 -25.92 3.48
CA LEU A 42 -0.65 -26.49 4.64
C LEU A 42 -1.59 -25.46 5.30
N ASN A 43 -1.13 -24.22 5.47
CA ASN A 43 -1.94 -23.16 6.06
C ASN A 43 -3.10 -22.74 5.14
N LEU A 44 -2.90 -22.71 3.82
CA LEU A 44 -3.97 -22.49 2.84
C LEU A 44 -5.02 -23.61 2.91
N ARG A 45 -4.58 -24.87 2.97
CA ARG A 45 -5.47 -26.05 3.11
C ARG A 45 -6.30 -26.01 4.37
N GLY A 46 -5.65 -25.73 5.50
CA GLY A 46 -6.28 -25.64 6.81
C GLY A 46 -7.02 -24.33 7.06
N LYS A 47 -6.96 -23.37 6.14
CA LYS A 47 -7.45 -21.98 6.32
C LYS A 47 -6.91 -21.35 7.61
N ASN A 48 -5.67 -21.68 7.97
CA ASN A 48 -5.07 -21.36 9.26
C ASN A 48 -4.30 -20.04 9.20
N ALA A 49 -5.00 -18.92 9.39
CA ALA A 49 -4.39 -17.59 9.37
C ALA A 49 -3.35 -17.40 10.49
N ALA A 50 -3.56 -18.00 11.67
CA ALA A 50 -2.61 -17.90 12.78
C ALA A 50 -1.32 -18.67 12.51
N GLY A 51 -1.43 -19.87 11.91
CA GLY A 51 -0.26 -20.63 11.46
C GLY A 51 0.50 -19.91 10.35
N TYR A 52 -0.21 -19.31 9.41
CA TYR A 52 0.37 -18.47 8.35
C TYR A 52 1.12 -17.25 8.91
N ALA A 53 0.57 -16.54 9.90
CA ALA A 53 1.25 -15.40 10.54
C ALA A 53 2.59 -15.80 11.19
N ASN A 54 2.74 -17.04 11.66
CA ASN A 54 3.99 -17.53 12.24
C ASN A 54 5.12 -17.72 11.23
N GLN A 55 4.85 -17.62 9.92
CA GLN A 55 5.87 -17.70 8.87
C GLN A 55 6.71 -16.42 8.73
N PHE A 56 6.26 -15.34 9.35
CA PHE A 56 6.87 -14.03 9.26
C PHE A 56 7.81 -13.80 10.43
N ALA A 57 8.93 -13.13 10.14
CA ALA A 57 9.86 -12.74 11.18
C ALA A 57 9.27 -11.60 12.02
N PRO A 58 9.33 -11.70 13.37
CA PRO A 58 8.96 -10.59 14.23
C PRO A 58 9.81 -9.36 13.97
N PHE A 59 9.22 -8.18 14.12
CA PHE A 59 9.95 -6.91 14.02
C PHE A 59 11.19 -6.92 14.90
N ASP A 60 11.09 -7.32 16.17
CA ASP A 60 12.23 -7.35 17.10
C ASP A 60 13.37 -8.25 16.63
N THR A 61 13.05 -9.33 15.90
CA THR A 61 14.06 -10.25 15.37
C THR A 61 14.82 -9.58 14.23
N VAL A 62 14.11 -8.97 13.28
CA VAL A 62 14.72 -8.28 12.14
C VAL A 62 15.46 -7.02 12.61
N TRP A 63 14.88 -6.28 13.56
CA TRP A 63 15.47 -5.07 14.13
C TRP A 63 16.77 -5.34 14.89
N ARG A 64 16.86 -6.49 15.56
CA ARG A 64 18.12 -6.94 16.19
C ARG A 64 19.23 -7.18 15.18
N VAL A 65 18.90 -7.64 13.96
CA VAL A 65 19.88 -7.77 12.88
C VAL A 65 20.32 -6.38 12.42
N VAL A 66 19.37 -5.48 12.16
CA VAL A 66 19.61 -4.10 11.71
C VAL A 66 20.51 -3.32 12.67
N THR A 67 20.29 -3.46 13.98
CA THR A 67 21.08 -2.79 15.02
C THR A 67 22.51 -3.32 15.12
N LYS A 68 22.73 -4.60 14.78
CA LYS A 68 24.06 -5.24 14.77
C LYS A 68 24.85 -5.01 13.49
N LEU A 69 24.22 -4.53 12.41
CA LEU A 69 24.94 -4.26 11.15
C LEU A 69 26.04 -3.21 11.36
N VAL A 70 27.25 -3.54 10.93
CA VAL A 70 28.40 -2.63 10.92
C VAL A 70 28.68 -2.25 9.46
N PRO A 71 28.64 -0.95 9.10
CA PRO A 71 28.93 -0.53 7.74
C PRO A 71 30.41 -0.76 7.39
N ALA A 72 30.69 -1.33 6.22
CA ALA A 72 32.05 -1.46 5.69
C ALA A 72 32.51 -0.23 4.89
N SER A 73 31.60 0.68 4.53
CA SER A 73 31.88 1.88 3.74
C SER A 73 30.89 3.02 4.03
N GLU A 74 31.23 4.25 3.61
CA GLU A 74 30.35 5.43 3.78
C GLU A 74 29.00 5.27 3.04
N PRO A 75 28.92 4.77 1.79
CA PRO A 75 27.63 4.52 1.14
C PRO A 75 26.78 3.49 1.91
N GLU A 76 27.41 2.46 2.48
CA GLU A 76 26.73 1.46 3.29
C GLU A 76 26.24 2.03 4.63
N ALA A 77 27.00 2.94 5.24
CA ALA A 77 26.58 3.66 6.43
C ALA A 77 25.30 4.47 6.19
N LYS A 78 25.20 5.17 5.05
CA LYS A 78 23.98 5.89 4.65
C LYS A 78 22.79 4.95 4.47
N ARG A 79 23.00 3.78 3.84
CA ARG A 79 21.95 2.77 3.64
C ARG A 79 21.46 2.17 4.96
N ILE A 80 22.37 1.78 5.84
CA ILE A 80 22.02 1.25 7.18
C ILE A 80 21.32 2.32 8.01
N ALA A 81 21.79 3.58 7.95
CA ALA A 81 21.16 4.70 8.64
C ALA A 81 19.71 4.93 8.15
N ASN A 82 19.45 4.84 6.84
CA ASN A 82 18.12 4.96 6.25
C ASN A 82 17.12 3.94 6.82
N ILE A 83 17.54 2.69 7.05
CA ILE A 83 16.68 1.68 7.66
C ILE A 83 16.48 1.98 9.15
N ARG A 84 17.55 2.37 9.86
CA ARG A 84 17.49 2.67 11.30
C ARG A 84 16.64 3.90 11.61
N SER A 85 16.58 4.87 10.71
CA SER A 85 15.72 6.05 10.86
C SER A 85 14.26 5.78 10.50
N ASN A 86 13.95 4.65 9.84
CA ASN A 86 12.63 4.33 9.32
C ASN A 86 12.21 2.90 9.72
N PRO A 87 11.93 2.64 11.01
CA PRO A 87 11.56 1.31 11.50
C PRO A 87 10.28 0.77 10.84
N ASP A 88 9.37 1.64 10.42
CA ASP A 88 8.10 1.30 9.74
C ASP A 88 8.34 0.41 8.50
N LYS A 89 9.47 0.61 7.81
CA LYS A 89 9.87 -0.20 6.63
C LYS A 89 10.14 -1.66 6.96
N ILE A 90 10.37 -2.00 8.22
CA ILE A 90 10.54 -3.37 8.69
C ILE A 90 9.25 -3.86 9.37
N GLN A 91 8.58 -2.98 10.11
CA GLN A 91 7.31 -3.30 10.78
C GLN A 91 6.25 -3.81 9.80
N GLN A 92 6.27 -3.34 8.54
CA GLN A 92 5.36 -3.82 7.50
C GLN A 92 5.43 -5.35 7.26
N PHE A 93 6.50 -6.03 7.66
CA PHE A 93 6.65 -7.48 7.49
C PHE A 93 6.21 -8.30 8.71
N ASP A 94 5.85 -7.67 9.82
CA ASP A 94 5.41 -8.35 11.04
C ASP A 94 3.87 -8.37 11.09
N PRO A 95 3.19 -9.53 11.00
CA PRO A 95 1.74 -9.63 11.07
C PRO A 95 1.15 -9.13 12.39
N GLN A 96 1.92 -9.12 13.48
CA GLN A 96 1.46 -8.58 14.77
C GLN A 96 1.30 -7.07 14.74
N ILE A 97 2.07 -6.38 13.88
CA ILE A 97 2.01 -4.93 13.70
C ILE A 97 1.17 -4.59 12.46
N ASN A 98 1.45 -5.26 11.34
CA ASN A 98 0.75 -5.12 10.08
C ASN A 98 -0.30 -6.22 9.89
N GLN A 99 -1.49 -5.98 10.43
CA GLN A 99 -2.63 -6.90 10.30
C GLN A 99 -3.10 -7.06 8.83
N ALA A 100 -2.67 -6.21 7.91
CA ALA A 100 -3.02 -6.34 6.49
C ALA A 100 -2.51 -7.67 5.89
N ILE A 101 -1.41 -8.23 6.41
CA ILE A 101 -0.87 -9.52 5.97
C ILE A 101 -1.91 -10.64 6.19
N GLU A 102 -2.49 -10.72 7.39
CA GLU A 102 -3.53 -11.71 7.70
C GLU A 102 -4.84 -11.42 6.96
N GLN A 103 -5.21 -10.15 6.83
CA GLN A 103 -6.41 -9.75 6.08
C GLN A 103 -6.30 -10.15 4.61
N GLN A 104 -5.13 -9.94 4.00
CA GLN A 104 -4.86 -10.33 2.62
C GLN A 104 -4.94 -11.84 2.45
N PHE A 105 -4.37 -12.61 3.37
CA PHE A 105 -4.49 -14.07 3.38
C PHE A 105 -5.95 -14.53 3.43
N LYS A 106 -6.75 -13.95 4.34
CA LYS A 106 -8.19 -14.23 4.43
C LYS A 106 -8.93 -13.82 3.16
N ALA A 107 -8.58 -12.69 2.55
CA ALA A 107 -9.16 -12.22 1.29
C ALA A 107 -8.85 -13.18 0.14
N VAL A 108 -7.64 -13.71 0.07
CA VAL A 108 -7.24 -14.72 -0.93
C VAL A 108 -8.01 -16.03 -0.71
N LEU A 109 -8.13 -16.50 0.53
CA LEU A 109 -8.95 -17.68 0.85
C LEU A 109 -10.40 -17.51 0.41
N LYS A 110 -10.99 -16.34 0.69
CA LYS A 110 -12.34 -16.01 0.25
C LYS A 110 -12.42 -16.00 -1.28
N LYS A 111 -11.52 -15.29 -1.95
CA LYS A 111 -11.47 -15.20 -3.41
C LYS A 111 -11.35 -16.56 -4.09
N GLY A 112 -10.46 -17.43 -3.59
CA GLY A 112 -10.32 -18.79 -4.12
C GLY A 112 -11.62 -19.57 -3.98
N THR A 113 -12.26 -19.51 -2.80
CA THR A 113 -13.55 -20.17 -2.57
C THR A 113 -14.63 -19.63 -3.52
N ASP A 114 -14.71 -18.31 -3.68
CA ASP A 114 -15.65 -17.64 -4.60
C ASP A 114 -15.38 -18.01 -6.07
N SER A 115 -14.14 -18.42 -6.40
CA SER A 115 -13.70 -18.89 -7.72
C SER A 115 -13.83 -20.41 -7.91
N GLY A 116 -14.45 -21.11 -6.95
CA GLY A 116 -14.67 -22.56 -6.99
C GLY A 116 -13.49 -23.43 -6.55
N LEU A 117 -12.45 -22.85 -5.94
CA LEU A 117 -11.29 -23.58 -5.41
C LEU A 117 -11.64 -24.26 -4.08
N HIS A 118 -11.42 -25.58 -4.01
CA HIS A 118 -11.61 -26.36 -2.79
C HIS A 118 -10.31 -26.45 -1.99
N TRP A 119 -10.09 -25.49 -1.09
CA TRP A 119 -8.86 -25.40 -0.30
C TRP A 119 -8.45 -26.70 0.43
N SER A 120 -9.36 -27.55 0.90
CA SER A 120 -8.96 -28.80 1.56
C SER A 120 -8.31 -29.82 0.61
N GLU A 121 -8.66 -29.73 -0.68
CA GLU A 121 -8.33 -30.69 -1.74
C GLU A 121 -7.26 -30.18 -2.71
N ILE A 122 -6.55 -29.09 -2.36
CA ILE A 122 -5.44 -28.60 -3.19
C ILE A 122 -4.19 -29.46 -3.01
N MET A 123 -3.46 -29.63 -4.11
CA MET A 123 -2.12 -30.21 -4.17
C MET A 123 -1.17 -29.20 -4.81
N MET A 124 0.00 -28.98 -4.20
CA MET A 124 1.05 -28.20 -4.85
C MET A 124 1.64 -29.00 -6.01
N VAL A 125 1.67 -28.40 -7.20
CA VAL A 125 2.28 -28.99 -8.40
C VAL A 125 3.74 -28.58 -8.50
N ARG A 126 4.00 -27.28 -8.35
CA ARG A 126 5.33 -26.66 -8.35
C ARG A 126 5.23 -25.24 -7.79
N TYR A 127 6.37 -24.61 -7.60
CA TYR A 127 6.45 -23.18 -7.35
C TYR A 127 7.58 -22.58 -8.21
N GLU A 128 7.43 -21.31 -8.55
CA GLU A 128 8.41 -20.55 -9.33
C GLU A 128 8.67 -19.24 -8.59
N LEU A 129 9.84 -19.13 -7.96
CA LEU A 129 10.28 -17.94 -7.24
C LEU A 129 11.47 -17.31 -7.97
N GLU A 130 11.42 -16.00 -8.12
CA GLU A 130 12.46 -15.17 -8.73
C GLU A 130 12.95 -14.11 -7.75
N LYS A 131 14.16 -13.60 -8.00
CA LYS A 131 14.73 -12.55 -7.17
C LYS A 131 13.95 -11.24 -7.35
N MET A 132 13.46 -10.72 -6.24
CA MET A 132 12.73 -9.46 -6.21
C MET A 132 13.70 -8.27 -6.27
N MET A 133 13.41 -7.31 -7.16
CA MET A 133 14.11 -6.03 -7.20
C MET A 133 13.71 -5.16 -5.99
N LEU A 134 14.68 -4.44 -5.43
CA LEU A 134 14.40 -3.52 -4.32
C LEU A 134 13.76 -2.25 -4.85
N THR A 135 12.65 -1.85 -4.23
CA THR A 135 12.09 -0.51 -4.43
C THR A 135 13.02 0.55 -3.80
N LYS A 136 12.97 1.78 -4.31
CA LYS A 136 13.78 2.91 -3.81
C LYS A 136 13.67 3.08 -2.28
N GLU A 137 12.48 2.84 -1.74
CA GLU A 137 12.19 2.94 -0.31
C GLU A 137 12.89 1.86 0.52
N MET A 138 13.12 0.68 -0.05
CA MET A 138 13.72 -0.48 0.61
C MET A 138 15.25 -0.50 0.50
N ILE A 139 15.87 0.56 -0.02
CA ILE A 139 17.32 0.68 -0.12
C ILE A 139 17.95 0.58 1.28
N GLY A 140 18.89 -0.36 1.40
CA GLY A 140 19.58 -0.76 2.62
C GLY A 140 19.08 -2.09 3.17
N PHE A 141 17.83 -2.47 2.92
CA PHE A 141 17.26 -3.72 3.45
C PHE A 141 17.97 -4.96 2.90
N GLU A 142 18.65 -4.86 1.76
CA GLU A 142 19.54 -5.92 1.25
C GLU A 142 20.66 -6.31 2.20
N LYS A 143 21.02 -5.43 3.14
CA LYS A 143 22.03 -5.72 4.18
C LYS A 143 21.47 -6.57 5.31
N VAL A 144 20.16 -6.53 5.49
CA VAL A 144 19.43 -7.32 6.48
C VAL A 144 19.06 -8.67 5.87
N ALA A 145 18.41 -8.62 4.70
CA ALA A 145 17.96 -9.79 3.97
C ALA A 145 18.48 -9.73 2.52
N PRO A 146 19.65 -10.32 2.24
CA PRO A 146 20.30 -10.22 0.92
C PRO A 146 19.56 -10.99 -0.17
N LEU A 147 18.82 -12.03 0.20
CA LEU A 147 17.93 -12.76 -0.69
C LEU A 147 16.50 -12.32 -0.42
N ARG A 148 15.84 -11.81 -1.45
CA ARG A 148 14.41 -11.53 -1.49
C ARG A 148 13.83 -12.14 -2.74
N LEU A 149 12.72 -12.84 -2.60
CA LEU A 149 12.06 -13.56 -3.66
C LEU A 149 10.58 -13.19 -3.73
N GLN A 150 10.03 -13.30 -4.94
CA GLN A 150 8.61 -13.21 -5.25
C GLN A 150 8.29 -14.24 -6.34
N GLY A 151 7.02 -14.55 -6.55
CA GLY A 151 6.63 -15.42 -7.65
C GLY A 151 5.30 -16.10 -7.40
N TYR A 152 5.20 -17.37 -7.81
CA TYR A 152 3.94 -18.07 -7.90
C TYR A 152 4.02 -19.50 -7.35
N VAL A 153 2.97 -19.92 -6.65
CA VAL A 153 2.75 -21.30 -6.23
C VAL A 153 1.60 -21.88 -7.06
N TYR A 154 1.83 -23.01 -7.70
CA TYR A 154 0.86 -23.69 -8.57
C TYR A 154 0.14 -24.75 -7.75
N LEU A 155 -1.18 -24.60 -7.66
CA LEU A 155 -2.06 -25.47 -6.90
C LEU A 155 -3.05 -26.14 -7.85
N MET A 156 -3.11 -27.46 -7.85
CA MET A 156 -4.15 -28.22 -8.52
C MET A 156 -5.25 -28.54 -7.52
N ASP A 157 -6.50 -28.21 -7.85
CA ASP A 157 -7.67 -28.66 -7.12
C ASP A 157 -8.01 -30.09 -7.57
N ASN A 158 -7.88 -31.07 -6.68
CA ASN A 158 -8.13 -32.47 -7.02
C ASN A 158 -9.59 -32.76 -7.40
N LEU A 159 -10.56 -31.94 -6.96
CA LEU A 159 -11.97 -32.16 -7.28
C LEU A 159 -12.33 -31.64 -8.67
N THR A 160 -11.79 -30.49 -9.06
CA THR A 160 -12.12 -29.83 -10.32
C THR A 160 -11.07 -30.08 -11.41
N SER A 161 -9.91 -30.63 -11.05
CA SER A 161 -8.72 -30.75 -11.91
C SER A 161 -8.24 -29.42 -12.49
N LYS A 162 -8.67 -28.29 -11.91
CA LYS A 162 -8.25 -26.95 -12.31
C LYS A 162 -6.95 -26.58 -11.61
N THR A 163 -6.11 -25.83 -12.32
CA THR A 163 -4.89 -25.26 -11.76
C THR A 163 -5.13 -23.80 -11.40
N TYR A 164 -4.73 -23.45 -10.17
CA TYR A 164 -4.75 -22.11 -9.63
C TYR A 164 -3.34 -21.67 -9.33
N MET A 165 -3.04 -20.41 -9.62
CA MET A 165 -1.77 -19.78 -9.27
C MET A 165 -2.00 -18.81 -8.13
N VAL A 166 -1.21 -18.97 -7.08
CA VAL A 166 -1.18 -18.08 -5.92
C VAL A 166 0.06 -17.22 -6.03
N ALA A 167 -0.13 -15.90 -6.15
CA ALA A 167 0.97 -14.94 -6.15
C ALA A 167 1.49 -14.73 -4.74
N VAL A 168 2.80 -14.84 -4.59
CA VAL A 168 3.53 -14.74 -3.32
C VAL A 168 4.64 -13.70 -3.46
N ARG A 169 4.80 -12.85 -2.46
CA ARG A 169 5.89 -11.85 -2.41
C ARG A 169 6.56 -11.85 -1.05
N ASN A 170 7.61 -11.04 -0.93
CA ASN A 170 8.28 -10.80 0.35
C ASN A 170 8.75 -12.10 1.03
N VAL A 171 9.22 -13.07 0.24
CA VAL A 171 10.03 -14.17 0.78
C VAL A 171 11.42 -13.63 0.97
N PHE A 172 11.99 -13.73 2.16
CA PHE A 172 13.33 -13.20 2.40
C PHE A 172 14.12 -14.04 3.39
N SER A 173 15.44 -14.08 3.19
CA SER A 173 16.34 -14.85 4.04
C SER A 173 17.26 -13.97 4.87
N PHE A 174 17.41 -14.29 6.14
CA PHE A 174 18.48 -13.77 7.00
C PHE A 174 18.78 -14.79 8.11
N ASP A 175 20.00 -14.77 8.65
CA ASP A 175 20.44 -15.72 9.70
C ASP A 175 20.20 -17.20 9.33
N ASN A 176 20.51 -17.56 8.07
CA ASN A 176 20.32 -18.91 7.49
C ASN A 176 18.89 -19.46 7.58
N ARG A 177 17.89 -18.57 7.64
CA ARG A 177 16.48 -18.91 7.70
C ARG A 177 15.70 -18.10 6.68
N ILE A 178 14.56 -18.65 6.26
CA ILE A 178 13.67 -18.04 5.28
C ILE A 178 12.34 -17.71 5.97
N TYR A 179 11.81 -16.54 5.66
CA TYR A 179 10.61 -15.98 6.26
C TYR A 179 9.72 -15.37 5.18
N GLY A 180 8.47 -15.12 5.54
CA GLY A 180 7.52 -14.34 4.76
C GLY A 180 6.57 -15.21 3.96
N ALA A 181 6.63 -15.10 2.62
CA ALA A 181 5.64 -15.67 1.71
C ALA A 181 4.25 -14.99 1.79
N GLU A 182 4.25 -13.67 1.70
CA GLU A 182 3.02 -12.88 1.67
C GLU A 182 2.18 -13.21 0.44
N VAL A 183 1.01 -13.80 0.66
CA VAL A 183 0.05 -14.12 -0.38
C VAL A 183 -0.68 -12.87 -0.83
N VAL A 184 -0.64 -12.59 -2.13
CA VAL A 184 -1.21 -11.37 -2.72
C VAL A 184 -2.54 -11.67 -3.41
N ASN A 185 -2.62 -12.74 -4.19
CA ASN A 185 -3.79 -13.02 -5.01
C ASN A 185 -3.85 -14.50 -5.40
N VAL A 186 -5.02 -14.97 -5.83
CA VAL A 186 -5.23 -16.29 -6.42
C VAL A 186 -6.09 -16.17 -7.68
N LEU A 187 -5.70 -16.86 -8.74
CA LEU A 187 -6.42 -16.93 -10.02
C LEU A 187 -6.33 -18.35 -10.59
N GLU A 188 -7.39 -18.82 -11.26
CA GLU A 188 -7.31 -20.00 -12.11
C GLU A 188 -6.37 -19.67 -13.27
N ALA A 189 -5.24 -20.36 -13.40
CA ALA A 189 -4.25 -20.16 -14.46
C ALA A 189 -3.27 -21.35 -14.51
N GLN A 190 -2.80 -21.71 -15.70
CA GLN A 190 -1.83 -22.79 -15.91
C GLN A 190 -0.39 -22.29 -16.02
N ASN A 191 -0.20 -21.02 -16.36
CA ASN A 191 1.10 -20.38 -16.55
C ASN A 191 1.05 -18.89 -16.21
N ILE A 192 2.24 -18.27 -16.13
CA ILE A 192 2.40 -16.87 -15.72
C ILE A 192 1.72 -15.89 -16.69
N ASP A 193 1.78 -16.14 -17.99
CA ASP A 193 1.17 -15.27 -19.01
C ASP A 193 -0.36 -15.23 -18.85
N GLU A 194 -0.99 -16.39 -18.72
CA GLU A 194 -2.44 -16.51 -18.48
C GLU A 194 -2.85 -15.83 -17.16
N TYR A 195 -1.99 -15.93 -16.13
CA TYR A 195 -2.21 -15.24 -14.86
C TYR A 195 -2.23 -13.72 -15.05
N TYR A 196 -1.27 -13.15 -15.80
CA TYR A 196 -1.23 -11.71 -16.06
C TYR A 196 -2.39 -11.23 -16.93
N ASP A 197 -2.80 -11.99 -17.94
CA ASP A 197 -3.97 -11.67 -18.76
C ASP A 197 -5.24 -11.60 -17.92
N LYS A 198 -5.45 -12.59 -17.04
CA LYS A 198 -6.59 -12.61 -16.10
C LYS A 198 -6.51 -11.49 -15.08
N LEU A 199 -5.32 -11.20 -14.55
CA LEU A 199 -5.11 -10.08 -13.63
C LEU A 199 -5.43 -8.74 -14.31
N ALA A 200 -5.01 -8.53 -15.55
CA ALA A 200 -5.35 -7.33 -16.33
C ALA A 200 -6.87 -7.23 -16.57
N GLY A 201 -7.53 -8.36 -16.86
CA GLY A 201 -8.99 -8.46 -16.94
C GLY A 201 -9.68 -8.03 -15.64
N GLU A 202 -9.26 -8.58 -14.49
CA GLU A 202 -9.79 -8.18 -13.18
C GLU A 202 -9.55 -6.71 -12.88
N ARG A 203 -8.35 -6.18 -13.17
CA ARG A 203 -8.04 -4.76 -13.01
C ARG A 203 -8.93 -3.90 -13.87
N LYS A 204 -9.20 -4.30 -15.12
CA LYS A 204 -10.11 -3.59 -16.02
C LYS A 204 -11.54 -3.60 -15.49
N VAL A 205 -12.03 -4.72 -14.98
CA VAL A 205 -13.37 -4.83 -14.37
C VAL A 205 -13.44 -4.01 -13.07
N ALA A 206 -12.43 -4.09 -12.20
CA ALA A 206 -12.35 -3.30 -10.99
C ALA A 206 -12.30 -1.81 -11.30
N ARG A 207 -11.52 -1.41 -12.32
CA ARG A 207 -11.47 -0.04 -12.85
C ARG A 207 -12.82 0.39 -13.40
N GLN A 208 -13.48 -0.46 -14.19
CA GLN A 208 -14.80 -0.15 -14.74
C GLN A 208 -15.85 -0.05 -13.64
N ARG A 209 -15.86 -0.96 -12.66
CA ARG A 209 -16.73 -0.90 -11.50
C ARG A 209 -16.48 0.36 -10.67
N LEU A 210 -15.22 0.73 -10.48
CA LEU A 210 -14.87 1.99 -9.82
C LEU A 210 -15.41 3.17 -10.64
N ILE A 211 -15.27 3.15 -11.97
CA ILE A 211 -15.84 4.16 -12.89
C ILE A 211 -17.37 4.18 -12.75
N ASP A 212 -18.05 3.04 -12.73
CA ASP A 212 -19.50 2.97 -12.61
C ASP A 212 -19.97 3.40 -11.20
N GLU A 213 -19.23 3.12 -10.14
CA GLU A 213 -19.48 3.66 -8.80
C GLU A 213 -19.17 5.17 -8.74
N MET A 214 -18.22 5.65 -9.55
CA MET A 214 -17.85 7.07 -9.65
C MET A 214 -18.80 7.88 -10.54
N TYR A 215 -19.41 7.30 -11.58
CA TYR A 215 -20.16 8.00 -12.64
C TYR A 215 -21.59 7.42 -12.89
N GLY A 216 -21.83 6.15 -12.60
CA GLY A 216 -23.01 5.35 -12.97
C GLY A 216 -24.21 5.43 -12.02
N ALA A 217 -24.56 6.62 -11.55
CA ALA A 217 -25.88 6.87 -10.94
C ALA A 217 -26.47 8.15 -11.53
N ASN A 218 -27.01 8.06 -12.76
CA ASN A 218 -28.00 9.02 -13.27
C ASN A 218 -28.87 8.52 -14.43
N GLU A 219 -29.12 7.21 -14.58
CA GLU A 219 -30.05 6.71 -15.63
C GLU A 219 -31.24 5.89 -15.14
N LYS A 220 -31.43 5.71 -13.82
CA LYS A 220 -32.69 5.16 -13.29
C LYS A 220 -33.11 5.81 -11.98
N ALA A 221 -33.42 7.10 -12.05
CA ALA A 221 -34.15 7.82 -11.00
C ALA A 221 -35.17 8.79 -11.61
N THR A 222 -35.91 8.32 -12.61
CA THR A 222 -37.26 8.81 -12.88
C THR A 222 -38.22 7.75 -12.35
N ASP A 223 -39.15 8.19 -11.51
CA ASP A 223 -40.11 7.39 -10.73
C ASP A 223 -39.55 6.64 -9.52
N SER A 224 -39.31 7.39 -8.46
CA SER A 224 -40.08 7.17 -7.22
C SER A 224 -40.17 8.48 -6.43
N SER A 225 -41.39 8.94 -6.34
CA SER A 225 -41.92 10.12 -5.67
C SER A 225 -41.42 10.37 -4.23
N ALA A 226 -41.32 11.65 -3.91
CA ALA A 226 -41.85 12.24 -2.67
C ALA A 226 -41.29 11.74 -1.32
N VAL A 227 -40.14 12.27 -0.88
CA VAL A 227 -39.91 12.67 0.52
C VAL A 227 -38.79 13.72 0.56
N ALA A 228 -39.13 15.01 0.46
CA ALA A 228 -38.32 16.12 1.01
C ALA A 228 -39.03 17.48 0.88
N GLN A 229 -40.35 17.51 1.05
CA GLN A 229 -41.02 18.69 1.57
C GLN A 229 -41.30 18.39 3.04
N ASN A 230 -40.34 18.72 3.90
CA ASN A 230 -40.55 19.10 5.31
C ASN A 230 -39.21 19.28 6.01
N LYS A 231 -38.93 20.55 6.33
CA LYS A 231 -38.06 21.10 7.39
C LYS A 231 -37.08 22.16 6.85
N ALA A 232 -37.67 23.28 6.46
CA ALA A 232 -37.13 24.58 6.86
C ALA A 232 -37.71 24.93 8.26
N LYS A 233 -36.91 25.64 9.05
CA LYS A 233 -37.12 26.14 10.44
C LYS A 233 -36.73 25.16 11.55
N ASP A 234 -35.56 25.37 12.15
CA ASP A 234 -35.53 26.14 13.41
C ASP A 234 -34.14 26.75 13.67
N GLU A 235 -34.14 27.90 14.34
CA GLU A 235 -33.01 28.78 14.62
C GLU A 235 -32.36 28.48 15.99
N GLY A 236 -31.03 28.73 16.10
CA GLY A 236 -30.40 29.39 17.26
C GLY A 236 -29.93 28.59 18.48
N GLY A 237 -28.68 28.84 18.92
CA GLY A 237 -28.36 28.98 20.36
C GLY A 237 -27.33 28.04 21.02
N ALA A 238 -26.06 28.46 20.97
CA ALA A 238 -24.93 28.43 21.93
C ALA A 238 -24.90 27.60 23.26
N ASN A 239 -23.64 27.22 23.59
CA ASN A 239 -22.96 26.85 24.86
C ASN A 239 -23.16 25.42 25.42
N ASP A 240 -22.21 24.74 26.07
CA ASP A 240 -20.74 24.80 26.29
C ASP A 240 -20.36 23.47 27.04
N GLU A 241 -19.09 23.05 26.95
CA GLU A 241 -18.31 22.20 27.91
C GLU A 241 -18.83 20.76 28.25
N GLU A 242 -18.06 19.67 28.35
CA GLU A 242 -16.63 19.38 28.57
C GLU A 242 -16.38 17.85 28.34
N ASP A 243 -15.14 17.40 28.53
CA ASP A 243 -14.60 16.02 28.62
C ASP A 243 -14.28 15.25 27.30
N ASP A 244 -13.00 15.17 26.91
CA ASP A 244 -11.96 14.36 27.60
C ASP A 244 -10.68 14.28 26.73
N ASP A 245 -9.53 14.42 27.40
CA ASP A 245 -8.18 14.40 26.84
C ASP A 245 -7.75 12.97 26.48
N ASN A 246 -7.34 12.73 25.23
CA ASN A 246 -6.03 12.13 24.91
C ASN A 246 -5.79 11.89 23.40
N ASP A 247 -4.52 12.05 23.02
CA ASP A 247 -3.88 11.50 21.81
C ASP A 247 -4.29 12.03 20.43
N LYS A 248 -3.55 13.06 19.99
CA LYS A 248 -2.67 12.99 18.81
C LYS A 248 -1.99 14.33 18.57
N LYS A 249 -0.66 14.32 18.45
CA LYS A 249 0.12 15.41 17.83
C LYS A 249 -0.53 15.77 16.48
N LYS A 250 -1.29 16.86 16.45
CA LYS A 250 -1.79 17.46 15.21
C LYS A 250 -0.57 17.83 14.36
N LYS A 251 -0.26 17.01 13.33
CA LYS A 251 0.31 17.56 12.09
C LYS A 251 -0.58 18.76 11.76
N GLN A 252 0.00 19.96 11.67
CA GLN A 252 -0.76 21.12 11.21
C GLN A 252 -1.28 20.76 9.81
N LEU A 253 -2.55 20.38 9.72
CA LEU A 253 -3.21 20.08 8.45
C LEU A 253 -3.16 21.37 7.64
N LYS A 254 -2.35 21.40 6.57
CA LYS A 254 -2.31 22.52 5.64
C LYS A 254 -3.73 22.70 5.10
N LYS A 255 -4.34 23.86 5.32
CA LYS A 255 -5.73 24.09 4.95
C LYS A 255 -5.82 24.32 3.44
N VAL A 256 -6.50 23.44 2.72
CA VAL A 256 -6.72 23.55 1.27
C VAL A 256 -7.80 24.60 0.98
N LEU A 257 -7.51 25.58 0.13
CA LEU A 257 -8.42 26.69 -0.21
C LEU A 257 -9.24 26.41 -1.45
N ASP A 258 -8.59 25.90 -2.49
CA ASP A 258 -9.21 25.63 -3.78
C ASP A 258 -8.61 24.38 -4.41
N ARG A 259 -9.43 23.69 -5.21
CA ARG A 259 -9.10 22.44 -5.87
C ARG A 259 -9.54 22.50 -7.32
N LYS A 260 -8.60 22.25 -8.23
CA LYS A 260 -8.85 22.30 -9.65
C LYS A 260 -8.36 21.03 -10.31
N LEU A 261 -9.16 20.54 -11.26
CA LEU A 261 -8.83 19.40 -12.08
C LEU A 261 -8.79 19.85 -13.54
N TYR A 262 -7.68 19.57 -14.21
CA TYR A 262 -7.47 19.86 -15.61
C TYR A 262 -7.36 18.55 -16.38
N ILE A 263 -8.02 18.47 -17.53
CA ILE A 263 -7.96 17.30 -18.41
C ILE A 263 -7.61 17.78 -19.82
N GLY A 264 -6.74 17.05 -20.49
CA GLY A 264 -6.31 17.41 -21.83
C GLY A 264 -5.46 16.34 -22.50
N LYS A 265 -4.56 16.81 -23.37
CA LYS A 265 -3.66 15.94 -24.12
C LYS A 265 -2.25 16.52 -24.27
N LEU A 266 -1.30 15.61 -24.47
CA LEU A 266 0.04 15.85 -24.99
C LEU A 266 0.04 15.54 -26.50
N ASP A 267 0.52 16.46 -27.33
CA ASP A 267 0.53 16.35 -28.81
C ASP A 267 -0.81 15.91 -29.43
N ASP A 268 -1.92 16.32 -28.83
CA ASP A 268 -3.29 15.92 -29.20
C ASP A 268 -3.58 14.40 -29.21
N GLU A 269 -2.64 13.58 -28.71
CA GLU A 269 -2.71 12.12 -28.73
C GLU A 269 -2.81 11.54 -27.32
N ILE A 270 -1.83 11.82 -26.45
CA ILE A 270 -1.69 11.19 -25.15
C ILE A 270 -2.54 11.94 -24.13
N ARG A 271 -3.52 11.29 -23.50
CA ARG A 271 -4.38 11.94 -22.49
C ARG A 271 -3.58 12.34 -21.26
N ILE A 272 -3.86 13.50 -20.68
CA ILE A 272 -3.25 13.96 -19.43
C ILE A 272 -4.34 14.44 -18.46
N GLU A 273 -4.17 14.13 -17.18
CA GLU A 273 -5.03 14.58 -16.09
C GLU A 273 -4.14 15.21 -15.01
N LEU A 274 -4.34 16.49 -14.74
CA LEU A 274 -3.60 17.28 -13.76
C LEU A 274 -4.55 17.73 -12.64
N TYR A 275 -4.26 17.33 -11.42
CA TYR A 275 -4.93 17.84 -10.22
C TYR A 275 -4.03 18.86 -9.53
N LEU A 276 -4.61 19.99 -9.15
CA LEU A 276 -3.93 21.10 -8.51
C LEU A 276 -4.73 21.56 -7.29
N ARG A 277 -4.07 21.67 -6.13
CA ARG A 277 -4.66 22.25 -4.92
C ARG A 277 -3.85 23.45 -4.44
N SER A 278 -4.55 24.50 -4.00
CA SER A 278 -3.95 25.69 -3.40
C SER A 278 -4.00 25.60 -1.88
N LEU A 279 -2.91 25.99 -1.23
CA LEU A 279 -2.73 25.84 0.20
C LEU A 279 -2.75 27.18 0.92
N GLN A 280 -3.49 27.25 2.02
CA GLN A 280 -3.37 28.31 3.00
C GLN A 280 -2.17 28.01 3.93
N GLY A 281 -1.33 29.01 4.15
CA GLY A 281 -0.20 28.96 5.08
C GLY A 281 0.00 30.28 5.81
N SER A 282 1.16 30.46 6.43
CA SER A 282 1.51 31.66 7.22
C SER A 282 2.18 32.78 6.41
N CYS A 283 2.01 32.79 5.09
CA CYS A 283 2.57 33.80 4.20
C CYS A 283 1.65 35.04 4.09
N PRO A 284 2.13 36.20 3.61
CA PRO A 284 1.34 37.42 3.51
C PRO A 284 0.25 37.36 2.41
N GLU A 285 0.31 36.40 1.51
CA GLU A 285 -0.67 36.19 0.43
C GLU A 285 -1.75 35.18 0.85
N PRO A 286 -2.98 35.26 0.27
CA PRO A 286 -4.04 34.30 0.59
C PRO A 286 -3.69 32.86 0.21
N ILE A 287 -2.81 32.64 -0.77
CA ILE A 287 -2.31 31.32 -1.18
C ILE A 287 -0.82 31.28 -0.88
N CYS A 288 -0.38 30.30 -0.09
CA CYS A 288 1.01 30.15 0.33
C CYS A 288 1.79 29.04 -0.39
N GLY A 289 1.11 28.29 -1.25
CA GLY A 289 1.75 27.26 -2.05
C GLY A 289 0.74 26.49 -2.88
N TRP A 290 1.28 25.71 -3.81
CA TRP A 290 0.54 24.83 -4.69
C TRP A 290 1.12 23.43 -4.61
N GLU A 291 0.24 22.43 -4.61
CA GLU A 291 0.62 21.03 -4.71
C GLU A 291 -0.15 20.44 -5.88
N GLY A 292 0.52 19.61 -6.68
CA GLY A 292 -0.09 18.95 -7.82
C GLY A 292 0.29 17.49 -7.95
N ILE A 293 -0.60 16.72 -8.56
CA ILE A 293 -0.31 15.38 -9.07
C ILE A 293 -0.84 15.30 -10.49
N TYR A 294 -0.17 14.54 -11.33
CA TYR A 294 -0.65 14.30 -12.68
C TYR A 294 -0.40 12.87 -13.14
N LYS A 295 -1.10 12.47 -14.20
CA LYS A 295 -0.85 11.24 -14.92
C LYS A 295 -1.05 11.48 -16.41
N PHE A 296 -0.36 10.71 -17.23
CA PHE A 296 -0.50 10.74 -18.69
C PHE A 296 -0.72 9.33 -19.24
N GLY A 297 -1.40 9.25 -20.39
CA GLY A 297 -1.79 8.01 -21.05
C GLY A 297 -2.67 7.12 -20.18
N ASP A 298 -2.37 5.82 -20.22
CA ASP A 298 -3.02 4.79 -19.43
C ASP A 298 -2.23 4.43 -18.14
N ASN A 299 -1.22 5.24 -17.77
CA ASN A 299 -0.40 5.02 -16.59
C ASN A 299 -1.26 4.92 -15.33
N GLU A 300 -0.99 3.89 -14.52
CA GLU A 300 -1.77 3.58 -13.32
C GLU A 300 -1.38 4.47 -12.12
N GLU A 301 -0.17 5.03 -12.14
CA GLU A 301 0.41 5.81 -11.04
C GLU A 301 0.32 7.32 -11.31
N TYR A 302 -0.06 8.06 -10.26
CA TYR A 302 0.06 9.52 -10.27
C TYR A 302 1.47 9.93 -9.88
N ILE A 303 1.99 10.93 -10.58
CA ILE A 303 3.30 11.50 -10.31
C ILE A 303 3.10 12.80 -9.54
N LYS A 304 3.81 12.94 -8.43
CA LYS A 304 3.80 14.13 -7.58
C LYS A 304 4.62 15.24 -8.22
N LEU A 305 4.05 16.45 -8.18
CA LEU A 305 4.63 17.65 -8.77
C LEU A 305 4.99 18.68 -7.70
N GLU A 306 6.18 19.23 -7.83
CA GLU A 306 6.56 20.50 -7.23
C GLU A 306 6.04 21.62 -8.13
N VAL A 307 5.15 22.46 -7.60
CA VAL A 307 4.45 23.49 -8.38
C VAL A 307 4.92 24.87 -7.98
N THR A 308 5.48 25.60 -8.94
CA THR A 308 5.94 26.98 -8.75
C THR A 308 5.28 27.89 -9.78
N LYS A 309 4.60 28.93 -9.31
CA LYS A 309 4.09 30.00 -10.15
C LYS A 309 5.09 31.16 -10.19
N LYS A 310 5.59 31.51 -11.37
CA LYS A 310 6.49 32.64 -11.57
C LYS A 310 5.72 33.96 -11.70
N ALA A 311 6.43 35.07 -11.45
CA ALA A 311 5.87 36.42 -11.51
C ALA A 311 5.44 36.86 -12.92
N ASP A 312 5.96 36.22 -13.96
CA ASP A 312 5.59 36.41 -15.37
C ASP A 312 4.27 35.71 -15.75
N GLY A 313 3.62 35.04 -14.79
CA GLY A 313 2.37 34.30 -14.99
C GLY A 313 2.56 32.87 -15.49
N LYS A 314 3.81 32.42 -15.69
CA LYS A 314 4.13 31.04 -16.08
C LYS A 314 4.10 30.12 -14.87
N TRP A 315 3.65 28.89 -15.11
CA TRP A 315 3.60 27.81 -14.13
C TRP A 315 4.66 26.78 -14.49
N HIS A 316 5.48 26.45 -13.51
CA HIS A 316 6.42 25.34 -13.59
C HIS A 316 5.93 24.21 -12.71
N PHE A 317 5.79 23.05 -13.32
CA PHE A 317 5.50 21.79 -12.63
C PHE A 317 6.69 20.89 -12.84
N MET A 318 7.35 20.50 -11.76
CA MET A 318 8.51 19.63 -11.83
C MET A 318 8.17 18.32 -11.13
N GLU A 319 8.45 17.19 -11.78
CA GLU A 319 8.31 15.91 -11.11
C GLU A 319 9.31 15.80 -9.97
N ALA A 320 8.89 15.23 -8.84
CA ALA A 320 9.78 15.02 -7.69
C ALA A 320 10.97 14.09 -8.02
N SER A 321 10.87 13.28 -9.09
CA SER A 321 11.96 12.44 -9.61
C SER A 321 12.93 13.18 -10.54
N GLU A 322 12.63 14.44 -10.90
CA GLU A 322 13.34 15.24 -11.93
C GLU A 322 13.37 14.59 -13.33
N GLU A 323 12.46 13.65 -13.61
CA GLU A 323 12.39 12.90 -14.88
C GLU A 323 11.55 13.62 -15.96
N GLY A 324 10.73 14.59 -15.54
CA GLY A 324 9.89 15.42 -16.40
C GLY A 324 9.56 16.77 -15.78
N ALA A 325 9.34 17.78 -16.64
CA ALA A 325 8.92 19.11 -16.23
C ALA A 325 7.89 19.68 -17.22
N MET A 326 6.91 20.43 -16.72
CA MET A 326 5.99 21.21 -17.54
C MET A 326 6.20 22.70 -17.31
N GLU A 327 6.23 23.47 -18.39
CA GLU A 327 6.13 24.93 -18.38
C GLU A 327 4.83 25.33 -19.08
N LEU A 328 3.84 25.75 -18.29
CA LEU A 328 2.49 26.05 -18.77
C LEU A 328 2.09 27.50 -18.50
N VAL A 329 1.24 28.03 -19.36
CA VAL A 329 0.57 29.32 -19.19
C VAL A 329 -0.92 29.06 -19.03
N LEU A 330 -1.52 29.66 -18.00
CA LEU A 330 -2.96 29.58 -17.75
C LEU A 330 -3.67 30.76 -18.42
N ASN A 331 -4.47 30.48 -19.46
CA ASN A 331 -5.29 31.46 -20.15
C ASN A 331 -6.77 31.15 -19.90
N GLY A 332 -7.41 31.92 -19.02
CA GLY A 332 -8.75 31.61 -18.53
C GLY A 332 -8.76 30.29 -17.77
N ASN A 333 -9.45 29.29 -18.32
CA ASN A 333 -9.58 27.95 -17.73
C ASN A 333 -8.69 26.92 -18.45
N THR A 334 -7.83 27.34 -19.38
CA THR A 334 -7.03 26.43 -20.20
C THR A 334 -5.55 26.62 -19.92
N PHE A 335 -4.88 25.53 -19.59
CA PHE A 335 -3.43 25.45 -19.57
C PHE A 335 -2.90 25.08 -20.96
N THR A 336 -1.92 25.84 -21.43
CA THR A 336 -1.17 25.57 -22.68
C THR A 336 0.31 25.72 -22.42
N GLY A 337 1.14 24.84 -23.00
CA GLY A 337 2.59 24.95 -22.86
C GLY A 337 3.31 23.71 -23.33
N GLN A 338 4.42 23.38 -22.68
CA GLN A 338 5.25 22.24 -23.06
C GLN A 338 5.53 21.34 -21.85
N TRP A 339 5.55 20.04 -22.10
CA TRP A 339 6.13 19.02 -21.23
C TRP A 339 7.48 18.63 -21.81
N ILE A 340 8.50 18.52 -20.97
CA ILE A 340 9.89 18.29 -21.36
C ILE A 340 10.43 17.16 -20.48
N SER A 341 10.99 16.12 -21.09
CA SER A 341 11.81 15.15 -20.37
C SER A 341 13.29 15.48 -20.51
N PRO A 342 14.01 15.73 -19.41
CA PRO A 342 15.44 16.00 -19.45
C PRO A 342 16.29 14.80 -19.90
N GLN A 343 15.76 13.57 -19.77
CA GLN A 343 16.53 12.35 -20.01
C GLN A 343 16.69 12.03 -21.50
N ASP A 344 15.61 12.12 -22.27
CA ASP A 344 15.58 11.80 -23.70
C ASP A 344 15.48 13.04 -24.59
N LYS A 345 15.33 14.23 -23.98
CA LYS A 345 15.11 15.53 -24.65
C LYS A 345 13.83 15.55 -25.49
N THR A 346 12.84 14.75 -25.10
CA THR A 346 11.53 14.76 -25.73
C THR A 346 10.72 15.94 -25.20
N GLU A 347 10.05 16.65 -26.10
CA GLU A 347 9.16 17.76 -25.80
C GLU A 347 7.78 17.45 -26.40
N TYR A 348 6.72 17.62 -25.60
CA TYR A 348 5.33 17.48 -26.04
C TYR A 348 4.57 18.78 -25.82
N GLU A 349 3.70 19.16 -26.77
CA GLU A 349 2.75 20.25 -26.60
C GLU A 349 1.64 19.84 -25.64
N VAL A 350 1.42 20.63 -24.60
CA VAL A 350 0.41 20.37 -23.58
C VAL A 350 -0.77 21.31 -23.79
N LYS A 351 -1.98 20.75 -23.86
CA LYS A 351 -3.22 21.53 -23.82
C LYS A 351 -4.25 20.86 -22.92
N MET A 352 -4.66 21.57 -21.86
CA MET A 352 -5.60 21.06 -20.85
C MET A 352 -6.63 22.10 -20.46
N GLU A 353 -7.86 21.68 -20.21
CA GLU A 353 -8.95 22.55 -19.80
C GLU A 353 -9.47 22.17 -18.41
N GLU A 354 -9.83 23.18 -17.61
CA GLU A 354 -10.40 23.00 -16.28
C GLU A 354 -11.75 22.30 -16.40
N ARG A 355 -11.89 21.20 -15.67
CA ARG A 355 -13.16 20.51 -15.51
C ARG A 355 -13.94 21.20 -14.40
N LEU A 356 -14.92 22.02 -14.78
CA LEU A 356 -15.73 22.80 -13.84
C LEU A 356 -16.60 21.95 -12.90
N GLU A 357 -17.07 20.80 -13.38
CA GLU A 357 -17.87 19.87 -12.59
C GLU A 357 -17.03 18.65 -12.17
N VAL A 358 -16.50 18.71 -10.95
CA VAL A 358 -15.81 17.59 -10.30
C VAL A 358 -16.58 17.19 -9.05
N LYS A 359 -16.92 15.90 -8.94
CA LYS A 359 -17.60 15.38 -7.75
C LYS A 359 -16.71 15.57 -6.51
N PRO A 360 -17.24 16.04 -5.37
CA PRO A 360 -16.47 16.23 -4.13
C PRO A 360 -15.70 14.98 -3.69
N LYS A 361 -16.26 13.79 -3.89
CA LYS A 361 -15.59 12.51 -3.58
C LYS A 361 -14.30 12.31 -4.38
N LYS A 362 -14.27 12.70 -5.66
CA LYS A 362 -13.07 12.61 -6.50
C LYS A 362 -11.99 13.57 -6.02
N LEU A 363 -12.39 14.79 -5.63
CA LEU A 363 -11.49 15.78 -5.07
C LEU A 363 -10.85 15.31 -3.76
N TYR A 364 -11.63 14.64 -2.90
CA TYR A 364 -11.13 14.05 -1.65
C TYR A 364 -10.15 12.91 -1.88
N MET A 365 -10.42 12.00 -2.84
CA MET A 365 -9.47 10.93 -3.17
C MET A 365 -8.15 11.47 -3.72
N LEU A 366 -8.20 12.53 -4.55
CA LEU A 366 -6.99 13.16 -5.09
C LEU A 366 -6.18 13.85 -3.97
N ASP A 367 -6.85 14.40 -2.95
CA ASP A 367 -6.21 14.90 -1.73
C ASP A 367 -5.52 13.78 -0.93
N GLU A 368 -6.15 12.61 -0.78
CA GLU A 368 -5.50 11.47 -0.11
C GLU A 368 -4.29 10.97 -0.91
N MET A 369 -4.40 10.88 -2.24
CA MET A 369 -3.31 10.42 -3.10
C MET A 369 -2.09 11.31 -2.99
N ILE A 370 -2.25 12.63 -3.10
CA ILE A 370 -1.13 13.58 -3.02
C ILE A 370 -0.45 13.60 -1.64
N GLU A 371 -1.16 13.18 -0.59
CA GLU A 371 -0.61 13.03 0.76
C GLU A 371 0.09 11.69 0.99
N SER A 372 -0.28 10.66 0.21
CA SER A 372 0.30 9.31 0.26
C SER A 372 1.55 9.14 -0.62
N LEU A 373 1.72 9.97 -1.65
CA LEU A 373 2.91 10.09 -2.50
C LEU A 373 3.94 11.01 -1.85
#